data_AF-A0A7X5U513-F1
#
_entry.id   AF-A0A7X5U513-F1
#
_cell.length_a   1.000
_cell.length_b   1.000
_cell.length_c   1.000
_cell.angle_alpha   90.00
_cell.angle_beta   90.00
_cell.angle_gamma   90.00
#
_symmetry.space_group_name_H-M   'P 1'
#
loop_
_entity.id
_entity.type
_entity.pdbx_description
1 polymer ?
#
loop_
_entity_poly.entity_id
_entity_poly.type
_entity_poly.pdbx_seq_one_letter_code
_entity_poly.pdbx_strand_id
1 'polypeptide(L)'
;MSVAVYSAEQVADILGLHVRTVRGYIRDGRLPAARVGKQYRIAEQDLRAFAGVIGDKPTRSPDAHVSTVVHINDVDRLTMDRITTHLTAAAVGNSSHSTGQLSVHSTYDESACRLTVFVVGDLESTSVALGLIGALTRQAEM
;
A
#
# COMPACT_ATOMS: atom_id res chain seq x y z
N MET A 1 7.24 -25.50 -12.77
CA MET A 1 8.12 -24.31 -12.61
C MET A 1 9.45 -24.79 -12.06
N SER A 2 10.54 -24.70 -12.82
CA SER A 2 11.87 -25.08 -12.36
C SER A 2 12.42 -24.00 -11.44
N VAL A 3 12.74 -24.33 -10.19
CA VAL A 3 13.42 -23.41 -9.26
C VAL A 3 14.88 -23.31 -9.71
N ALA A 4 15.33 -22.12 -10.08
CA ALA A 4 16.74 -21.89 -10.36
C ALA A 4 17.53 -21.98 -9.05
N VAL A 5 18.58 -22.82 -9.05
CA VAL A 5 19.44 -23.06 -7.90
C VAL A 5 20.90 -22.78 -8.25
N TYR A 6 21.59 -22.10 -7.35
CA TYR A 6 22.99 -21.71 -7.50
C TYR A 6 23.90 -22.52 -6.56
N SER A 7 25.15 -22.74 -6.98
CA SER A 7 26.19 -23.23 -6.07
C SER A 7 26.77 -22.09 -5.22
N ALA A 8 27.48 -22.43 -4.16
CA ALA A 8 28.19 -21.44 -3.35
C ALA A 8 29.25 -20.67 -4.16
N GLU A 9 29.85 -21.27 -5.19
CA GLU A 9 30.76 -20.58 -6.11
C GLU A 9 30.01 -19.55 -6.96
N GLN A 10 28.89 -19.94 -7.56
CA GLN A 10 28.09 -19.02 -8.38
C GLN A 10 27.54 -17.84 -7.57
N VAL A 11 27.12 -18.08 -6.33
CA VAL A 11 26.71 -17.01 -5.41
C VAL A 11 27.86 -16.06 -5.09
N ALA A 12 29.08 -16.59 -4.94
CA ALA A 12 30.27 -15.79 -4.68
C ALA A 12 30.57 -14.84 -5.86
N ASP A 13 30.48 -15.36 -7.09
CA ASP A 13 30.66 -14.57 -8.31
C ASP A 13 29.58 -13.48 -8.44
N ILE A 14 28.31 -13.81 -8.16
CA ILE A 14 27.19 -12.86 -8.23
C ILE A 14 27.33 -11.73 -7.20
N LEU A 15 27.74 -12.05 -5.98
CA LEU A 15 27.85 -11.07 -4.90
C LEU A 15 29.21 -10.34 -4.87
N GLY A 16 30.16 -10.73 -5.73
CA GLY A 16 31.54 -10.22 -5.67
C GLY A 16 32.26 -10.58 -4.36
N LEU A 17 31.87 -11.69 -3.73
CA LEU A 17 32.43 -12.15 -2.46
C LEU A 17 33.33 -13.35 -2.65
N HIS A 18 34.20 -13.64 -1.69
CA HIS A 18 34.95 -14.88 -1.70
C HIS A 18 34.05 -16.06 -1.28
N VAL A 19 34.17 -17.20 -1.97
CA VAL A 19 33.46 -18.47 -1.65
C VAL A 19 33.54 -18.86 -0.16
N ARG A 20 34.65 -18.55 0.53
CA ARG A 20 34.82 -18.81 1.96
C ARG A 20 33.82 -18.01 2.80
N THR A 21 33.60 -16.74 2.46
CA THR A 21 32.64 -15.85 3.13
C THR A 21 31.21 -16.35 2.91
N VAL A 22 30.88 -16.75 1.69
CA VAL A 22 29.57 -17.34 1.36
C VAL A 22 29.32 -18.63 2.15
N ARG A 23 30.31 -19.53 2.21
CA ARG A 23 30.23 -20.75 3.03
C ARG A 23 30.14 -20.45 4.52
N GLY A 24 30.74 -19.35 4.98
CA GLY A 24 30.57 -18.81 6.33
C GLY A 24 29.13 -18.42 6.60
N TYR A 25 28.54 -17.60 5.73
CA TYR A 25 27.13 -17.19 5.84
C TYR A 25 26.14 -18.35 5.83
N ILE A 26 26.40 -19.39 5.05
CA ILE A 26 25.59 -20.61 5.05
C ILE A 26 25.70 -21.34 6.40
N ARG A 27 26.92 -21.46 6.94
CA ARG A 27 27.16 -22.12 8.24
C ARG A 27 26.54 -21.33 9.39
N ASP A 28 26.62 -20.02 9.34
CA ASP A 28 26.10 -19.09 10.35
C ASP A 28 24.58 -18.90 10.23
N GLY A 29 23.92 -19.58 9.28
CA GLY A 29 22.47 -19.50 9.05
C GLY A 29 22.00 -18.19 8.41
N ARG A 30 22.92 -17.30 8.02
CA ARG A 30 22.61 -16.00 7.40
C ARG A 30 22.16 -16.13 5.95
N LEU A 31 22.61 -17.17 5.24
CA LEU A 31 22.20 -17.47 3.86
C LEU A 31 21.57 -18.87 3.81
N PRO A 32 20.25 -19.00 3.59
CA PRO A 32 19.60 -20.30 3.47
C PRO A 32 20.18 -21.10 2.29
N ALA A 33 20.53 -22.36 2.55
CA ALA A 33 21.02 -23.28 1.53
C ALA A 33 20.55 -24.70 1.81
N ALA A 34 20.09 -25.38 0.76
CA ALA A 34 19.79 -26.81 0.80
C ALA A 34 21.06 -27.61 0.49
N ARG A 35 21.30 -28.70 1.22
CA ARG A 35 22.41 -29.62 0.92
C ARG A 35 21.92 -30.68 -0.06
N VAL A 36 22.40 -30.62 -1.30
CA VAL A 36 22.08 -31.60 -2.33
C VAL A 36 23.34 -32.41 -2.60
N GLY A 37 23.38 -33.62 -2.03
CA GLY A 37 24.57 -34.47 -2.02
C GLY A 37 25.73 -33.84 -1.22
N LYS A 38 26.86 -33.59 -1.90
CA LYS A 38 28.07 -32.98 -1.30
C LYS A 38 28.13 -31.46 -1.46
N GLN A 39 27.16 -30.84 -2.13
CA GLN A 39 27.19 -29.42 -2.47
C GLN A 39 26.05 -28.66 -1.80
N TYR A 40 26.30 -27.40 -1.48
CA TYR A 40 25.23 -26.46 -1.13
C TYR A 40 24.55 -25.96 -2.41
N ARG A 41 23.24 -25.87 -2.35
CA ARG A 41 22.37 -25.27 -3.37
C ARG A 41 21.58 -24.17 -2.72
N ILE A 42 21.73 -22.96 -3.24
CA ILE A 42 21.05 -21.76 -2.78
C ILE A 42 19.95 -21.47 -3.81
N ALA A 43 18.70 -21.34 -3.36
CA ALA A 43 17.63 -20.97 -4.27
C ALA A 43 17.79 -19.50 -4.68
N GLU A 44 17.42 -19.16 -5.92
CA GLU A 44 17.46 -17.78 -6.40
C GLU A 44 16.71 -16.81 -5.48
N GLN A 45 15.58 -17.24 -4.92
CA GLN A 45 14.80 -16.45 -3.98
C GLN A 45 15.58 -16.10 -2.70
N ASP A 46 16.33 -17.07 -2.15
CA ASP A 46 17.07 -16.91 -0.88
C ASP A 46 18.29 -16.03 -1.10
N LEU A 47 18.94 -16.18 -2.25
CA LEU A 47 20.03 -15.29 -2.67
C LEU A 47 19.54 -13.84 -2.83
N ARG A 48 18.40 -13.63 -3.50
CA ARG A 48 17.85 -12.29 -3.74
C ARG A 48 17.36 -11.65 -2.43
N ALA A 49 16.79 -12.43 -1.51
CA ALA A 49 16.45 -11.99 -0.16
C ALA A 49 17.70 -11.62 0.65
N PHE A 50 18.74 -12.45 0.61
CA PHE A 50 20.02 -12.18 1.28
C PHE A 50 20.71 -10.91 0.75
N ALA A 51 20.65 -10.67 -0.56
CA ALA A 51 21.19 -9.46 -1.19
C ALA A 51 20.38 -8.19 -0.88
N GLY A 52 19.28 -8.28 -0.11
CA GLY A 52 18.39 -7.17 0.19
C GLY A 52 17.53 -6.70 -0.99
N VAL A 53 17.50 -7.47 -2.09
CA VAL A 53 16.78 -7.13 -3.33
C VAL A 53 15.33 -7.61 -3.27
N ILE A 54 14.99 -8.57 -2.40
CA ILE A 54 13.60 -8.81 -1.97
C ILE A 54 13.50 -8.30 -0.54
N GLY A 55 13.04 -7.05 -0.38
CA GLY A 55 12.41 -6.67 0.88
C GLY A 55 11.28 -7.64 1.14
N ASP A 56 11.28 -8.25 2.33
CA ASP A 56 10.26 -9.13 2.91
C ASP A 56 9.03 -9.25 2.02
N LYS A 57 8.90 -10.35 1.25
CA LYS A 57 7.69 -10.56 0.44
C LYS A 57 6.57 -10.65 1.47
N PRO A 58 5.73 -9.62 1.65
CA PRO A 58 4.82 -9.63 2.76
C PRO A 58 3.90 -10.81 2.50
N THR A 59 3.67 -11.63 3.51
CA THR A 59 2.47 -12.48 3.55
C THR A 59 1.27 -11.55 3.77
N ARG A 60 1.12 -10.51 2.94
CA ARG A 60 -0.01 -9.59 3.00
C ARG A 60 -1.11 -10.24 2.20
N SER A 61 -2.20 -10.53 2.89
CA SER A 61 -3.53 -10.59 2.27
C SER A 61 -3.68 -9.40 1.31
N PRO A 62 -4.44 -9.55 0.21
CA PRO A 62 -4.70 -8.44 -0.70
C PRO A 62 -5.15 -7.20 0.08
N ASP A 63 -4.38 -6.12 -0.02
CA ASP A 63 -4.67 -4.83 0.60
C ASP A 63 -5.30 -3.93 -0.46
N ALA A 64 -6.59 -3.65 -0.31
CA ALA A 64 -7.38 -2.91 -1.28
C ALA A 64 -7.59 -1.48 -0.81
N HIS A 65 -7.17 -0.53 -1.63
CA HIS A 65 -7.24 0.90 -1.34
C HIS A 65 -7.93 1.64 -2.48
N VAL A 66 -8.63 2.72 -2.15
CA VAL A 66 -9.37 3.55 -3.11
C VAL A 66 -8.84 4.97 -3.06
N SER A 67 -8.59 5.52 -4.25
CA SER A 67 -8.42 6.95 -4.46
C SER A 67 -9.53 7.38 -5.41
N THR A 68 -10.40 8.29 -4.95
CA THR A 68 -11.55 8.74 -5.71
C THR A 68 -11.66 10.25 -5.68
N VAL A 69 -12.15 10.80 -6.79
CA VAL A 69 -12.42 12.23 -6.95
C VAL A 69 -13.91 12.38 -7.21
N VAL A 70 -14.57 13.16 -6.37
CA VAL A 70 -16.00 13.45 -6.48
C VAL A 70 -16.17 14.91 -6.88
N HIS A 71 -16.82 15.14 -8.01
CA HIS A 71 -17.22 16.47 -8.45
C HIS A 71 -18.70 16.68 -8.09
N ILE A 72 -18.97 17.80 -7.42
CA ILE A 72 -20.31 18.20 -7.02
C ILE A 72 -20.54 19.58 -7.63
N ASN A 73 -21.49 19.66 -8.56
CA ASN A 73 -21.87 20.90 -9.23
C ASN A 73 -23.03 21.56 -8.47
N ASP A 74 -23.30 22.82 -8.77
CA ASP A 74 -24.41 23.60 -8.22
C ASP A 74 -24.39 23.68 -6.68
N VAL A 75 -23.19 23.74 -6.10
CA VAL A 75 -22.97 23.83 -4.65
C VAL A 75 -22.76 25.29 -4.26
N ASP A 76 -23.61 25.80 -3.37
CA ASP A 76 -23.41 27.12 -2.76
C ASP A 76 -22.42 27.04 -1.58
N ARG A 77 -22.01 28.21 -1.08
CA ARG A 77 -20.99 28.30 -0.02
C ARG A 77 -21.43 27.64 1.29
N LEU A 78 -22.73 27.74 1.63
CA LEU A 78 -23.29 27.12 2.83
C LEU A 78 -23.29 25.59 2.72
N THR A 79 -23.66 25.04 1.57
CA THR A 79 -23.65 23.59 1.32
C THR A 79 -22.21 23.06 1.28
N MET A 80 -21.27 23.81 0.70
CA MET A 80 -19.85 23.48 0.72
C MET A 80 -19.29 23.39 2.15
N ASP A 81 -19.55 24.40 3.00
CA ASP A 81 -19.12 24.41 4.40
C ASP A 81 -19.70 23.21 5.17
N ARG A 82 -20.97 22.86 4.91
CA ARG A 82 -21.60 21.67 5.51
C ARG A 82 -20.92 20.38 5.07
N ILE A 83 -20.74 20.18 3.76
CA ILE A 83 -20.11 18.97 3.21
C ILE A 83 -18.70 18.79 3.76
N THR A 84 -17.88 19.84 3.72
CA THR A 84 -16.48 19.77 4.17
C THR A 84 -16.35 19.52 5.67
N THR A 85 -17.20 20.16 6.49
CA THR A 85 -17.25 19.94 7.95
C THR A 85 -17.62 18.50 8.28
N HIS A 86 -18.68 17.97 7.67
CA HIS A 86 -19.13 16.60 7.91
C HIS A 86 -18.11 15.56 7.44
N LEU A 87 -17.45 15.78 6.29
CA LEU A 87 -16.39 14.89 5.80
C LEU A 87 -15.15 14.90 6.69
N THR A 88 -14.74 16.07 7.17
CA THR A 88 -13.59 16.20 8.09
C THR A 88 -13.88 15.50 9.40
N ALA A 89 -15.10 15.66 9.95
CA ALA A 89 -15.51 14.96 11.17
C ALA A 89 -15.51 13.43 10.98
N ALA A 90 -16.00 12.93 9.84
CA ALA A 90 -15.99 11.51 9.52
C ALA A 90 -14.57 10.94 9.38
N ALA A 91 -13.65 11.71 8.77
CA ALA A 91 -12.25 11.31 8.61
C ALA A 91 -11.52 11.18 9.96
N VAL A 92 -11.86 12.02 10.94
CA VAL A 92 -11.29 11.96 12.31
C VAL A 92 -11.93 10.82 13.12
N GLY A 93 -13.25 10.63 13.02
CA GLY A 93 -14.02 9.67 13.82
C GLY A 93 -13.88 8.20 13.42
N ASN A 94 -13.56 7.91 12.15
CA ASN A 94 -13.48 6.53 11.62
C ASN A 94 -12.10 5.86 11.77
N SER A 95 -11.17 6.46 12.51
CA SER A 95 -9.81 5.95 12.71
C SER A 95 -9.71 4.67 13.58
N SER A 96 -10.81 3.99 13.86
CA SER A 96 -10.88 2.90 14.85
C SER A 96 -10.61 1.49 14.30
N HIS A 97 -10.71 1.25 12.98
CA HIS A 97 -10.49 -0.09 12.43
C HIS A 97 -9.52 -0.08 11.25
N SER A 98 -8.28 -0.49 11.54
CA SER A 98 -7.18 -0.71 10.60
C SER A 98 -6.46 0.54 10.08
N THR A 99 -5.19 0.31 9.75
CA THR A 99 -4.07 1.20 9.39
C THR A 99 -4.27 2.22 8.26
N GLY A 100 -5.50 2.54 7.84
CA GLY A 100 -5.80 3.49 6.76
C GLY A 100 -6.53 4.73 7.29
N GLN A 101 -5.80 5.80 7.60
CA GLN A 101 -6.43 7.08 7.87
C GLN A 101 -7.10 7.60 6.58
N LEU A 102 -8.41 7.82 6.61
CA LEU A 102 -9.14 8.44 5.50
C LEU A 102 -8.59 9.86 5.27
N SER A 103 -7.91 10.08 4.15
CA SER A 103 -7.44 11.40 3.75
C SER A 103 -8.49 12.05 2.87
N VAL A 104 -8.92 13.25 3.26
CA VAL A 104 -9.90 14.04 2.53
C VAL A 104 -9.31 15.41 2.24
N HIS A 105 -9.29 15.78 0.96
CA HIS A 105 -8.96 17.12 0.51
C HIS A 105 -10.10 17.67 -0.34
N SER A 106 -10.37 18.97 -0.26
CA SER A 106 -11.41 19.60 -1.06
C SER A 106 -10.93 20.90 -1.67
N THR A 107 -11.36 21.17 -2.90
CA THR A 107 -11.21 22.47 -3.57
C THR A 107 -12.58 22.96 -4.00
N TYR A 108 -12.83 24.27 -3.86
CA TYR A 108 -14.09 24.88 -4.26
C TYR A 108 -13.83 25.99 -5.28
N ASP A 109 -14.54 25.91 -6.40
CA ASP A 109 -14.58 26.92 -7.45
C ASP A 109 -15.88 27.70 -7.32
N GLU A 110 -15.79 28.91 -6.76
CA GLU A 110 -16.94 29.81 -6.55
C GLU A 110 -17.53 30.34 -7.86
N SER A 111 -16.74 30.43 -8.93
CA SER A 111 -17.22 30.94 -10.22
C SER A 111 -18.06 29.89 -10.97
N ALA A 112 -17.76 28.62 -10.73
CA ALA A 112 -18.45 27.48 -11.33
C ALA A 112 -19.42 26.78 -10.36
N CYS A 113 -19.60 27.30 -9.13
CA CYS A 113 -20.35 26.66 -8.05
C CYS A 113 -20.00 25.16 -7.91
N ARG A 114 -18.71 24.82 -7.97
CA ARG A 114 -18.25 23.43 -8.05
C ARG A 114 -17.31 23.07 -6.92
N LEU A 115 -17.69 22.06 -6.13
CA LEU A 115 -16.88 21.44 -5.11
C LEU A 115 -16.23 20.17 -5.66
N THR A 116 -14.92 20.06 -5.56
CA THR A 116 -14.16 18.84 -5.87
C THR A 116 -13.58 18.26 -4.60
N VAL A 117 -13.90 17.00 -4.32
CA VAL A 117 -13.44 16.29 -3.12
C VAL A 117 -12.57 15.12 -3.55
N PHE A 118 -11.37 15.05 -2.99
CA PHE A 118 -10.42 13.94 -3.13
C PHE A 118 -10.49 13.09 -1.86
N VAL A 119 -10.80 11.82 -2.00
CA VAL A 119 -10.91 10.86 -0.90
C VAL A 119 -9.97 9.69 -1.15
N VAL A 120 -9.10 9.42 -0.19
CA VAL A 120 -8.07 8.37 -0.26
C VAL A 120 -8.15 7.55 1.02
N GLY A 121 -8.42 6.25 0.93
CA GLY A 121 -8.68 5.41 2.10
C GLY A 121 -8.94 3.95 1.77
N ASP A 122 -9.18 3.15 2.81
CA ASP A 122 -9.71 1.79 2.65
C ASP A 122 -11.14 1.81 2.07
N LEU A 123 -11.60 0.65 1.59
CA LEU A 123 -12.90 0.50 0.95
C LEU A 123 -14.07 0.86 1.89
N GLU A 124 -14.01 0.49 3.16
CA GLU A 124 -15.10 0.65 4.12
C GLU A 124 -15.28 2.13 4.48
N SER A 125 -14.20 2.77 4.92
CA SER A 125 -14.19 4.21 5.24
C SER A 125 -14.57 5.07 4.05
N THR A 126 -14.06 4.73 2.85
CA THR A 126 -14.40 5.46 1.62
C THR A 126 -15.88 5.31 1.28
N SER A 127 -16.46 4.11 1.44
CA SER A 127 -17.88 3.89 1.15
C SER A 127 -18.81 4.74 2.02
N VAL A 128 -18.48 4.89 3.31
CA VAL A 128 -19.23 5.74 4.24
C VAL A 128 -19.13 7.21 3.83
N ALA A 129 -17.93 7.68 3.46
CA ALA A 129 -17.72 9.05 2.99
C ALA A 129 -18.53 9.35 1.72
N LEU A 130 -18.56 8.43 0.75
CA LEU A 130 -19.36 8.58 -0.48
C LEU A 130 -20.86 8.61 -0.17
N GLY A 131 -21.33 7.77 0.75
CA GLY A 131 -22.71 7.78 1.22
C GLY A 131 -23.11 9.11 1.88
N LEU A 132 -22.21 9.67 2.69
CA LEU A 132 -22.39 10.98 3.34
C LEU A 132 -22.49 12.11 2.32
N ILE A 133 -21.61 12.13 1.31
CA ILE A 133 -21.66 13.10 0.21
C ILE A 133 -23.02 13.01 -0.49
N GLY A 134 -23.44 11.80 -0.88
CA GLY A 134 -24.72 11.60 -1.56
C GLY A 134 -25.95 11.95 -0.71
N ALA A 135 -25.86 11.84 0.62
CA ALA A 135 -26.93 12.25 1.52
C ALA A 135 -27.03 13.79 1.63
N LEU A 136 -25.88 14.47 1.75
CA LEU A 136 -25.82 15.92 1.90
C LEU A 136 -26.16 16.67 0.60
N THR A 137 -25.84 16.10 -0.57
CA THR A 137 -26.22 16.71 -1.85
C THR A 137 -27.73 16.66 -2.10
N ARG A 138 -28.41 15.56 -1.73
CA ARG A 138 -29.88 15.47 -1.85
C ARG A 138 -30.64 16.40 -0.91
N GLN A 139 -30.06 16.75 0.24
CA GLN A 139 -30.70 17.67 1.20
C GLN A 139 -30.71 19.12 0.73
N ALA A 140 -29.88 19.50 -0.25
CA ALA A 140 -29.87 20.85 -0.81
C ALA A 140 -30.99 21.09 -1.83
N GLU A 141 -31.65 20.02 -2.32
CA GLU A 141 -32.76 20.10 -3.29
C GLU A 141 -34.14 20.23 -2.62
N MET A 142 -34.24 20.10 -1.28
CA MET A 142 -35.47 20.22 -0.49
C MET A 142 -35.57 21.56 0.23
#